data_AF-B5VQW7-F1
#
_entry.id   AF-B5VQW7-F1
#
_cell.length_a   1.000
_cell.length_b   1.000
_cell.length_c   1.000
_cell.angle_alpha   90.00
_cell.angle_beta   90.00
_cell.angle_gamma   90.00
#
_symmetry.space_group_name_H-M   'P 1'
#
loop_
_entity.id
_entity.type
_entity.pdbx_description
1 polymer ?
#
loop_
_entity_poly.entity_id
_entity_poly.type
_entity_poly.pdbx_seq_one_letter_code
_entity_poly.pdbx_strand_id
1 'polypeptide(L)'
;LQVTVQPGSCHNQLIVLTGEGDEVISTKGGGHEKVIPGDVVITILRLKDPNFQVINYSNLICKKCKIDFMTSLCGGVVYIEGHPSGKLIKLDIIPGEILKPGCFKTVEDMGMPKFINGVRSGFGHLYVKFDVTYPERLEPENAKKIQNILANDKYIKAERSTMETADSDCYCDLEKSYDSVEEHVLSSFEAPNLNNEVIEDDDLGDLINERDSRKRNNRRFDESNINNNNETKRNKYSSPVSGFYDHDINGY
;
A
#
# COMPACT_ATOMS: atom_id res chain seq x y z
N LEU A 1 -32.08 17.36 -2.67
CA LEU A 1 -31.23 16.15 -2.62
C LEU A 1 -30.63 15.98 -1.22
N GLN A 2 -30.76 14.82 -0.60
CA GLN A 2 -30.07 14.46 0.64
C GLN A 2 -29.45 13.07 0.45
N VAL A 3 -28.18 12.90 0.84
CA VAL A 3 -27.39 11.69 0.57
C VAL A 3 -26.77 11.19 1.86
N THR A 4 -27.08 9.96 2.24
CA THR A 4 -26.55 9.34 3.45
C THR A 4 -25.38 8.42 3.09
N VAL A 5 -24.16 8.82 3.47
CA VAL A 5 -22.97 7.97 3.34
C VAL A 5 -22.93 6.99 4.51
N GLN A 6 -22.80 5.70 4.22
CA GLN A 6 -22.76 4.66 5.24
C GLN A 6 -21.35 4.58 5.87
N PRO A 7 -21.24 4.29 7.18
CA PRO A 7 -19.94 4.02 7.81
C PRO A 7 -19.23 2.87 7.10
N GLY A 8 -17.91 2.99 6.90
CA GLY A 8 -17.13 1.96 6.20
C GLY A 8 -17.24 2.00 4.67
N SER A 9 -17.94 2.98 4.08
CA SER A 9 -17.97 3.18 2.63
C SER A 9 -16.57 3.24 2.01
N CYS A 10 -16.42 2.56 0.87
CA CYS A 10 -15.15 2.44 0.17
C CYS A 10 -14.84 3.71 -0.64
N HIS A 11 -13.53 3.95 -0.86
CA HIS A 11 -13.12 4.92 -1.87
C HIS A 11 -13.59 4.45 -3.26
N ASN A 12 -14.09 5.39 -4.07
CA ASN A 12 -14.70 5.18 -5.38
C ASN A 12 -15.98 4.32 -5.35
N GLN A 13 -16.58 4.11 -4.19
CA GLN A 13 -17.95 3.60 -4.11
C GLN A 13 -18.92 4.60 -4.75
N LEU A 14 -19.81 4.10 -5.59
CA LEU A 14 -20.87 4.87 -6.23
C LEU A 14 -22.16 4.81 -5.40
N ILE A 15 -22.85 5.94 -5.28
CA ILE A 15 -24.23 6.05 -4.86
C ILE A 15 -25.03 6.52 -6.08
N VAL A 16 -25.95 5.70 -6.56
CA VAL A 16 -26.85 6.04 -7.69
C VAL A 16 -28.19 6.48 -7.13
N LEU A 17 -28.65 7.65 -7.57
CA LEU A 17 -29.95 8.20 -7.22
C LEU A 17 -30.80 8.25 -8.50
N THR A 18 -31.71 7.29 -8.62
CA THR A 18 -32.45 7.05 -9.87
C THR A 18 -33.52 8.10 -10.10
N GLY A 19 -33.49 8.76 -11.26
CA GLY A 19 -34.46 9.79 -11.61
C GLY A 19 -34.36 11.12 -10.84
N GLU A 20 -33.28 11.38 -10.12
CA GLU A 20 -33.00 12.67 -9.45
C GLU A 20 -32.29 13.70 -10.36
N GLY A 21 -32.15 13.40 -11.66
CA GLY A 21 -31.69 14.35 -12.68
C GLY A 21 -32.76 15.34 -13.11
N ASP A 22 -32.39 16.32 -13.94
CA ASP A 22 -33.29 17.41 -14.36
C ASP A 22 -34.54 16.90 -15.12
N GLU A 23 -35.74 17.23 -14.61
CA GLU A 23 -37.03 16.91 -15.23
C GLU A 23 -37.47 18.05 -16.18
N VAL A 24 -37.81 17.70 -17.44
CA VAL A 24 -38.36 18.65 -18.42
C VAL A 24 -39.88 18.53 -18.45
N ILE A 25 -40.57 19.56 -17.94
CA ILE A 25 -42.03 19.55 -17.72
C ILE A 25 -42.83 20.19 -18.87
N SER A 26 -42.21 21.05 -19.70
CA SER A 26 -42.92 21.68 -20.83
C SER A 26 -42.01 22.09 -21.99
N THR A 27 -42.26 21.55 -23.18
CA THR A 27 -41.64 22.00 -24.44
C THR A 27 -42.51 23.09 -25.09
N LYS A 28 -41.89 24.16 -25.64
CA LYS A 28 -42.58 25.36 -26.19
C LYS A 28 -43.54 25.12 -27.36
N GLY A 29 -43.74 23.87 -27.80
CA GLY A 29 -44.64 23.47 -28.91
C GLY A 29 -45.97 22.86 -28.49
N GLY A 30 -46.32 22.82 -27.20
CA GLY A 30 -47.62 22.31 -26.73
C GLY A 30 -47.78 20.78 -26.70
N GLY A 31 -46.71 20.03 -26.97
CA GLY A 31 -46.68 18.58 -26.76
C GLY A 31 -46.45 18.24 -25.28
N HIS A 32 -47.32 17.40 -24.71
CA HIS A 32 -47.19 16.85 -23.36
C HIS A 32 -46.19 15.69 -23.31
N GLU A 33 -44.97 15.90 -23.79
CA GLU A 33 -43.92 14.88 -23.74
C GLU A 33 -43.17 14.97 -22.40
N LYS A 34 -43.60 14.15 -21.44
CA LYS A 34 -42.92 14.02 -20.16
C LYS A 34 -41.64 13.20 -20.33
N VAL A 35 -40.49 13.86 -20.30
CA VAL A 35 -39.18 13.19 -20.36
C VAL A 35 -38.89 12.51 -19.01
N ILE A 36 -38.40 11.28 -19.03
CA ILE A 36 -37.97 10.57 -17.83
C ILE A 36 -36.64 11.22 -17.34
N PRO A 37 -36.55 11.68 -16.09
CA PRO A 37 -35.31 12.27 -15.56
C PRO A 37 -34.19 11.23 -15.50
N GLY A 38 -32.95 11.68 -15.69
CA GLY A 38 -31.76 10.83 -15.61
C GLY A 38 -31.35 10.50 -14.16
N ASP A 39 -30.30 9.69 -14.02
CA ASP A 39 -29.75 9.28 -12.73
C ASP A 39 -28.61 10.20 -12.28
N VAL A 40 -28.56 10.53 -10.99
CA VAL A 40 -27.44 11.24 -10.37
C VAL A 40 -26.50 10.22 -9.73
N VAL A 41 -25.26 10.14 -10.23
CA VAL A 41 -24.22 9.23 -9.71
C VAL A 41 -23.22 10.01 -8.89
N ILE A 42 -23.04 9.63 -7.62
CA ILE A 42 -22.16 10.29 -6.65
C ILE A 42 -21.02 9.33 -6.28
N THR A 43 -19.79 9.75 -6.53
CA THR A 43 -18.58 8.97 -6.21
C THR A 43 -17.99 9.38 -4.87
N ILE A 44 -17.79 8.42 -3.96
CA ILE A 44 -17.19 8.67 -2.65
C ILE A 44 -15.66 8.80 -2.77
N LEU A 45 -15.15 10.02 -2.59
CA LEU A 45 -13.72 10.30 -2.50
C LEU A 45 -13.26 10.28 -1.04
N ARG A 46 -12.21 9.51 -0.75
CA ARG A 46 -11.58 9.44 0.58
C ARG A 46 -10.44 10.45 0.62
N LEU A 47 -10.46 11.37 1.59
CA LEU A 47 -9.35 12.29 1.82
C LEU A 47 -8.14 11.54 2.39
N LYS A 48 -6.91 11.93 2.01
CA LYS A 48 -5.68 11.41 2.60
C LYS A 48 -5.57 11.92 4.05
N ASP A 49 -5.40 11.00 5.01
CA ASP A 49 -5.12 11.32 6.41
C ASP A 49 -3.59 11.23 6.66
N PRO A 50 -3.00 12.12 7.48
CA PRO A 50 -1.55 12.13 7.71
C PRO A 50 -1.05 10.93 8.54
N ASN A 51 -1.86 10.43 9.47
CA ASN A 51 -1.47 9.43 10.45
C ASN A 51 -1.96 8.03 10.08
N PHE A 52 -3.17 7.93 9.54
CA PHE A 52 -3.86 6.69 9.24
C PHE A 52 -4.05 6.45 7.74
N GLN A 53 -3.87 5.21 7.30
CA GLN A 53 -4.17 4.78 5.93
C GLN A 53 -5.04 3.54 5.94
N VAL A 54 -6.14 3.55 5.19
CA VAL A 54 -6.98 2.37 5.01
C VAL A 54 -6.32 1.41 4.02
N ILE A 55 -6.15 0.15 4.41
CA ILE A 55 -5.70 -0.96 3.55
C ILE A 55 -6.76 -2.08 3.57
N ASN A 56 -6.73 -2.99 2.58
CA ASN A 56 -7.60 -4.16 2.52
C ASN A 56 -9.09 -3.84 2.79
N TYR A 57 -9.55 -2.72 2.20
CA TYR A 57 -10.87 -2.08 2.35
C TYR A 57 -11.24 -1.57 3.75
N SER A 58 -10.81 -2.27 4.81
CA SER A 58 -11.33 -2.11 6.18
C SER A 58 -10.26 -2.06 7.27
N ASN A 59 -9.02 -2.48 7.01
CA ASN A 59 -7.94 -2.39 7.98
C ASN A 59 -7.31 -0.99 7.93
N LEU A 60 -6.65 -0.58 9.02
CA LEU A 60 -5.93 0.68 9.14
C LEU A 60 -4.44 0.44 9.33
N ILE A 61 -3.58 1.30 8.80
CA ILE A 61 -2.18 1.45 9.18
C ILE A 61 -2.01 2.79 9.89
N CYS A 62 -1.49 2.82 11.11
CA CYS A 62 -0.87 4.00 11.71
C CYS A 62 0.58 4.09 11.23
N LYS A 63 0.90 5.12 10.42
CA LYS A 63 2.15 5.18 9.64
C LYS A 63 3.42 5.42 10.47
N LYS A 64 3.32 6.17 11.57
CA LYS A 64 4.45 6.58 12.43
C LYS A 64 3.97 6.73 13.88
N CYS A 65 3.97 5.63 14.63
CA CYS A 65 3.81 5.67 16.08
C CYS A 65 5.17 5.85 16.73
N LYS A 66 5.49 7.09 17.14
CA LYS A 66 6.76 7.37 17.82
C LYS A 66 6.80 6.68 19.19
N ILE A 67 7.94 6.09 19.52
CA ILE A 67 8.19 5.41 20.79
C ILE A 67 9.62 5.69 21.27
N ASP A 68 9.79 5.85 22.57
CA ASP A 68 11.11 6.04 23.18
C ASP A 68 11.93 4.75 23.11
N PHE A 69 13.26 4.90 22.95
CA PHE A 69 14.21 3.78 22.99
C PHE A 69 14.08 2.91 24.25
N MET A 70 13.81 3.52 25.42
CA MET A 70 13.59 2.78 26.67
C MET A 70 12.37 1.85 26.56
N THR A 71 11.23 2.35 26.08
CA THR A 71 9.99 1.57 25.94
C THR A 71 10.11 0.51 24.85
N SER A 72 10.89 0.79 23.81
CA SER A 72 11.23 -0.16 22.73
C SER A 72 12.04 -1.37 23.22
N LEU A 73 12.92 -1.20 24.23
CA LEU A 73 13.73 -2.29 24.80
C LEU A 73 13.14 -2.95 26.05
N CYS A 74 12.57 -2.17 26.96
CA CYS A 74 12.14 -2.63 28.28
C CYS A 74 10.64 -2.96 28.37
N GLY A 75 9.87 -2.70 27.31
CA GLY A 75 8.42 -2.66 27.36
C GLY A 75 7.89 -1.42 28.09
N GLY A 76 6.57 -1.35 28.27
CA GLY A 76 5.89 -0.20 28.87
C GLY A 76 4.57 0.12 28.18
N VAL A 77 4.13 1.37 28.26
CA VAL A 77 2.83 1.80 27.73
C VAL A 77 3.01 2.79 26.60
N VAL A 78 2.32 2.58 25.48
CA VAL A 78 2.26 3.50 24.33
C VAL A 78 0.80 3.94 24.12
N TYR A 79 0.60 5.22 23.83
CA TYR A 79 -0.72 5.76 23.50
C TYR A 79 -0.78 6.18 22.04
N ILE A 80 -1.88 5.84 21.36
CA ILE A 80 -2.14 6.26 19.97
C ILE A 80 -3.35 7.19 19.97
N GLU A 81 -3.08 8.43 19.56
CA GLU A 81 -4.06 9.51 19.44
C GLU A 81 -4.61 9.60 18.00
N GLY A 82 -5.67 10.40 17.82
CA GLY A 82 -6.22 10.72 16.50
C GLY A 82 -6.88 9.56 15.74
N HIS A 83 -7.15 8.43 16.39
CA HIS A 83 -7.83 7.29 15.76
C HIS A 83 -9.19 7.71 15.17
N PRO A 84 -9.60 7.26 13.96
CA PRO A 84 -10.84 7.69 13.30
C PRO A 84 -12.15 7.45 14.07
N SER A 85 -12.14 6.63 15.14
CA SER A 85 -13.30 6.47 16.05
C SER A 85 -13.36 7.48 17.20
N GLY A 86 -12.40 8.42 17.29
CA GLY A 86 -12.27 9.38 18.38
C GLY A 86 -11.75 8.81 19.71
N LYS A 87 -11.31 7.55 19.73
CA LYS A 87 -10.79 6.87 20.93
C LYS A 87 -9.28 7.01 21.07
N LEU A 88 -8.81 7.22 22.30
CA LEU A 88 -7.42 7.03 22.68
C LEU A 88 -7.14 5.52 22.81
N ILE A 89 -6.15 4.99 22.11
CA ILE A 89 -5.76 3.58 22.20
C ILE A 89 -4.56 3.46 23.14
N LYS A 90 -4.67 2.63 24.17
CA LYS A 90 -3.56 2.25 25.05
C LYS A 90 -3.02 0.89 24.60
N LEU A 91 -1.72 0.81 24.35
CA LEU A 91 -1.01 -0.43 24.06
C LEU A 91 -0.02 -0.72 25.18
N ASP A 92 -0.15 -1.90 25.79
CA ASP A 92 0.76 -2.38 26.82
C ASP A 92 1.77 -3.35 26.18
N ILE A 93 3.02 -2.91 26.09
CA ILE A 93 4.14 -3.68 25.53
C ILE A 93 4.76 -4.51 26.64
N ILE A 94 4.79 -5.83 26.45
CA ILE A 94 5.25 -6.81 27.43
C ILE A 94 6.77 -6.64 27.65
N PRO A 95 7.26 -6.53 28.90
CA PRO A 95 8.69 -6.48 29.17
C PRO A 95 9.44 -7.70 28.62
N GLY A 96 10.55 -7.46 27.93
CA GLY A 96 11.30 -8.49 27.19
C GLY A 96 10.87 -8.65 25.72
N GLU A 97 9.79 -8.01 25.29
CA GLU A 97 9.47 -7.86 23.87
C GLU A 97 10.21 -6.64 23.29
N ILE A 98 11.10 -6.87 22.31
CA ILE A 98 11.85 -5.79 21.65
C ILE A 98 11.09 -5.26 20.43
N LEU A 99 10.72 -3.98 20.45
CA LEU A 99 10.12 -3.29 19.32
C LEU A 99 11.20 -2.71 18.41
N LYS A 100 11.53 -3.42 17.34
CA LYS A 100 12.50 -2.98 16.32
C LYS A 100 11.99 -1.73 15.56
N PRO A 101 12.87 -0.81 15.13
CA PRO A 101 12.48 0.32 14.29
C PRO A 101 11.74 -0.13 13.03
N GLY A 102 10.60 0.49 12.72
CA GLY A 102 9.77 0.14 11.58
C GLY A 102 8.96 -1.16 11.72
N CYS A 103 9.01 -1.85 12.86
CA CYS A 103 8.19 -3.05 13.09
C CYS A 103 6.70 -2.70 13.20
N PHE A 104 5.85 -3.71 12.96
CA PHE A 104 4.39 -3.58 13.06
C PHE A 104 3.84 -4.41 14.22
N LYS A 105 2.88 -3.85 14.96
CA LYS A 105 1.96 -4.62 15.82
C LYS A 105 0.54 -4.51 15.33
N THR A 106 -0.26 -5.55 15.54
CA THR A 106 -1.68 -5.59 15.19
C THR A 106 -2.51 -5.33 16.44
N VAL A 107 -3.48 -4.43 16.32
CA VAL A 107 -4.55 -4.20 17.29
C VAL A 107 -5.84 -4.71 16.64
N GLU A 108 -6.40 -5.77 17.21
CA GLU A 108 -7.61 -6.41 16.68
C GLU A 108 -8.84 -5.48 16.82
N ASP A 109 -9.82 -5.66 15.94
CA ASP A 109 -11.08 -4.90 15.86
C ASP A 109 -11.02 -3.35 15.92
N MET A 110 -9.85 -2.75 15.70
CA MET A 110 -9.63 -1.30 15.69
C MET A 110 -9.46 -0.70 14.28
N GLY A 111 -9.95 -1.37 13.24
CA GLY A 111 -10.02 -0.83 11.88
C GLY A 111 -11.32 -0.07 11.56
N MET A 112 -11.58 0.13 10.27
CA MET A 112 -12.87 0.63 9.76
C MET A 112 -13.98 -0.41 9.94
N PRO A 113 -15.25 -0.01 10.10
CA PRO A 113 -16.36 -0.94 10.24
C PRO A 113 -16.62 -1.71 8.92
N LYS A 114 -16.94 -3.00 9.06
CA LYS A 114 -17.29 -3.92 7.97
C LYS A 114 -18.80 -4.15 7.95
N PHE A 115 -19.40 -4.11 6.76
CA PHE A 115 -20.82 -4.40 6.55
C PHE A 115 -21.00 -5.53 5.53
N ILE A 116 -21.92 -6.44 5.83
CA ILE A 116 -22.33 -7.54 4.94
C ILE A 116 -23.86 -7.45 4.83
N ASN A 117 -24.38 -7.33 3.61
CA ASN A 117 -25.81 -7.21 3.32
C ASN A 117 -26.52 -6.12 4.16
N GLY A 118 -25.85 -4.98 4.38
CA GLY A 118 -26.36 -3.86 5.20
C GLY A 118 -26.23 -4.03 6.72
N VAL A 119 -25.84 -5.21 7.21
CA VAL A 119 -25.64 -5.48 8.65
C VAL A 119 -24.16 -5.31 9.01
N ARG A 120 -23.87 -4.63 10.13
CA ARG A 120 -22.50 -4.47 10.63
C ARG A 120 -21.96 -5.83 11.10
N SER A 121 -20.97 -6.36 10.38
CA SER A 121 -20.36 -7.66 10.67
C SER A 121 -19.20 -7.59 11.65
N GLY A 122 -18.59 -6.42 11.85
CA GLY A 122 -17.42 -6.24 12.72
C GLY A 122 -16.58 -5.05 12.31
N PHE A 123 -15.28 -5.06 12.64
CA PHE A 123 -14.29 -4.06 12.27
C PHE A 123 -13.10 -4.70 11.56
N GLY A 124 -12.28 -3.89 10.89
CA GLY A 124 -10.92 -4.27 10.49
C GLY A 124 -9.95 -4.31 11.66
N HIS A 125 -8.68 -4.51 11.37
CA HIS A 125 -7.59 -4.41 12.34
C HIS A 125 -6.78 -3.13 12.11
N LEU A 126 -6.11 -2.64 13.16
CA LEU A 126 -5.16 -1.54 13.08
C LEU A 126 -3.74 -2.07 13.18
N TYR A 127 -2.93 -1.85 12.16
CA TYR A 127 -1.50 -2.11 12.16
C TYR A 127 -0.75 -0.85 12.55
N VAL A 128 0.12 -0.94 13.56
CA VAL A 128 0.84 0.19 14.13
C VAL A 128 2.31 0.04 13.77
N LYS A 129 2.83 0.93 12.91
CA LYS A 129 4.26 0.99 12.59
C LYS A 129 4.99 1.81 13.66
N PHE A 130 5.91 1.18 14.38
CA PHE A 130 6.70 1.87 15.41
C PHE A 130 7.90 2.61 14.81
N ASP A 131 8.11 3.84 15.28
CA ASP A 131 9.22 4.72 14.93
C ASP A 131 10.03 5.01 16.21
N VAL A 132 11.12 4.28 16.40
CA VAL A 132 11.89 4.31 17.65
C VAL A 132 12.81 5.51 17.67
N THR A 133 12.60 6.42 18.62
CA THR A 133 13.44 7.61 18.82
C THR A 133 14.64 7.23 19.69
N TYR A 134 15.83 7.23 19.10
CA TYR A 134 17.09 6.97 19.80
C TYR A 134 17.62 8.24 20.47
N PRO A 135 18.24 8.15 21.66
CA PRO A 135 18.95 9.27 22.26
C PRO A 135 20.24 9.55 21.47
N GLU A 136 20.61 10.82 21.32
CA GLU A 136 21.85 11.23 20.62
C GLU A 136 23.12 10.67 21.28
N ARG A 137 23.11 10.54 22.61
CA ARG A 137 24.24 10.07 23.42
C ARG A 137 23.76 9.29 24.64
N LEU A 138 24.61 8.38 25.11
CA LEU A 138 24.50 7.70 26.40
C LEU A 138 25.72 8.04 27.25
N GLU A 139 25.56 8.11 28.57
CA GLU A 139 26.69 8.24 29.49
C GLU A 139 27.60 6.99 29.38
N PRO A 140 28.94 7.16 29.38
CA PRO A 140 29.87 6.06 29.13
C PRO A 140 29.81 4.97 30.22
N GLU A 141 29.42 5.32 31.45
CA GLU A 141 29.18 4.33 32.50
C GLU A 141 27.94 3.47 32.23
N ASN A 142 26.86 4.09 31.75
CA ASN A 142 25.61 3.39 31.47
C ASN A 142 25.73 2.54 30.20
N ALA A 143 26.49 3.01 29.20
CA ALA A 143 26.87 2.21 28.05
C ALA A 143 27.61 0.91 28.46
N LYS A 144 28.58 1.00 29.39
CA LYS A 144 29.27 -0.19 29.94
C LYS A 144 28.34 -1.13 30.71
N LYS A 145 27.41 -0.58 31.52
CA LYS A 145 26.39 -1.37 32.24
C LYS A 145 25.50 -2.13 31.25
N ILE A 146 24.97 -1.45 30.23
CA ILE A 146 24.15 -2.04 29.17
C ILE A 146 24.94 -3.11 28.41
N GLN A 147 26.18 -2.82 28.00
CA GLN A 147 27.06 -3.79 27.33
C GLN A 147 27.22 -5.09 28.15
N ASN A 148 27.48 -4.98 29.46
CA ASN A 148 27.64 -6.13 30.34
C ASN A 148 26.34 -6.94 30.55
N ILE A 149 25.18 -6.28 30.50
CA ILE A 149 23.87 -6.95 30.56
C ILE A 149 23.61 -7.70 29.25
N LEU A 150 23.69 -7.00 28.11
CA LEU A 150 23.41 -7.56 26.78
C LEU A 150 24.39 -8.68 26.41
N ALA A 151 25.68 -8.53 26.74
CA ALA A 151 26.69 -9.57 26.51
C ALA A 151 26.46 -10.83 27.36
N ASN A 152 25.65 -10.75 28.41
CA ASN A 152 25.29 -11.91 29.24
C ASN A 152 23.94 -12.53 28.93
N ASP A 153 23.07 -11.82 28.22
CA ASP A 153 21.72 -12.27 27.89
C ASP A 153 21.69 -13.56 27.05
N LYS A 154 20.69 -14.40 27.33
CA LYS A 154 20.53 -15.72 26.69
C LYS A 154 20.19 -15.61 25.20
N TYR A 155 19.30 -14.69 24.84
CA TYR A 155 18.78 -14.55 23.49
C TYR A 155 19.83 -13.90 22.58
N ILE A 156 20.54 -12.89 23.08
CA ILE A 156 21.61 -12.21 22.35
C ILE A 156 22.80 -13.16 22.08
N LYS A 157 23.17 -14.00 23.05
CA LYS A 157 24.18 -15.06 22.83
C LYS A 157 23.75 -16.06 21.76
N ALA A 158 22.47 -16.45 21.75
CA ALA A 158 21.94 -17.38 20.75
C ALA A 158 21.97 -16.76 19.34
N GLU A 159 21.42 -15.55 19.15
CA GLU A 159 21.43 -14.86 17.85
C GLU A 159 22.86 -14.69 17.31
N ARG A 160 23.80 -14.25 18.16
CA ARG A 160 25.22 -14.10 17.77
C ARG A 160 25.82 -15.42 17.29
N SER A 161 25.61 -16.51 18.02
CA SER A 161 26.14 -17.83 17.63
C SER A 161 25.59 -18.32 16.28
N THR A 162 24.37 -17.95 15.90
CA THR A 162 23.80 -18.30 14.58
C THR A 162 24.37 -17.48 13.42
N MET A 163 24.82 -16.25 13.67
CA MET A 163 25.50 -15.43 12.66
C MET A 163 26.92 -15.93 12.40
N GLU A 164 27.68 -16.22 13.46
CA GLU A 164 29.07 -16.72 13.36
C GLU A 164 29.16 -18.04 12.57
N THR A 165 28.13 -18.91 12.61
CA THR A 165 28.06 -20.10 11.75
C THR A 165 27.70 -19.82 10.28
N ALA A 166 26.94 -18.77 9.99
CA ALA A 166 26.53 -18.45 8.62
C ALA A 166 27.68 -17.85 7.80
N ASP A 167 28.51 -17.02 8.44
CA ASP A 167 29.67 -16.39 7.79
C ASP A 167 30.86 -17.35 7.66
N SER A 168 31.05 -18.26 8.63
CA SER A 168 32.13 -19.27 8.60
C SER A 168 32.05 -20.22 7.40
N ASP A 169 30.86 -20.51 6.89
CA ASP A 169 30.65 -21.44 5.76
C ASP A 169 30.89 -20.77 4.38
N CYS A 170 31.15 -19.46 4.34
CA CYS A 170 31.38 -18.71 3.09
C CYS A 170 32.67 -17.87 3.07
N TYR A 171 33.22 -17.47 4.22
CA TYR A 171 34.27 -16.44 4.31
C TYR A 171 35.70 -16.95 4.61
N CYS A 172 35.87 -18.25 4.86
CA CYS A 172 37.13 -18.83 5.37
C CYS A 172 38.38 -18.71 4.46
N ASP A 173 38.19 -18.30 3.20
CA ASP A 173 39.27 -18.01 2.24
C ASP A 173 39.63 -16.52 2.10
N LEU A 174 38.74 -15.58 2.49
CA LEU A 174 38.96 -14.14 2.24
C LEU A 174 39.69 -13.44 3.39
N GLU A 175 39.53 -13.92 4.62
CA GLU A 175 40.09 -13.29 5.82
C GLU A 175 41.62 -13.49 5.98
N LYS A 176 42.24 -14.30 5.12
CA LYS A 176 43.70 -14.54 5.09
C LYS A 176 44.47 -13.62 4.13
N SER A 177 43.80 -12.79 3.34
CA SER A 177 44.44 -12.01 2.25
C SER A 177 44.39 -10.49 2.41
N TYR A 178 43.82 -9.97 3.51
CA TYR A 178 43.70 -8.53 3.75
C TYR A 178 44.08 -8.17 5.19
N ASP A 179 45.00 -7.21 5.35
CA ASP A 179 45.32 -6.60 6.64
C ASP A 179 44.15 -5.74 7.13
N SER A 180 43.74 -5.92 8.39
CA SER A 180 42.68 -5.12 9.01
C SER A 180 43.14 -3.68 9.28
N VAL A 181 42.54 -2.70 8.60
CA VAL A 181 42.81 -1.28 8.82
C VAL A 181 41.82 -0.71 9.86
N GLU A 182 42.33 -0.30 11.02
CA GLU A 182 41.54 0.40 12.03
C GLU A 182 41.36 1.88 11.65
N GLU A 183 40.35 2.17 10.82
CA GLU A 183 39.97 3.57 10.54
C GLU A 183 39.11 4.16 11.67
N HIS A 184 39.58 5.26 12.28
CA HIS A 184 38.77 6.06 13.18
C HIS A 184 37.69 6.83 12.40
N VAL A 185 36.48 6.27 12.33
CA VAL A 185 35.30 6.96 11.79
C VAL A 185 35.07 8.26 12.56
N LEU A 186 35.20 9.39 11.89
CA LEU A 186 34.91 10.71 12.47
C LEU A 186 33.45 10.77 12.90
N SER A 187 33.21 11.01 14.19
CA SER A 187 31.87 11.03 14.81
C SER A 187 30.93 12.12 14.29
N SER A 188 31.41 12.98 13.38
CA SER A 188 30.67 14.04 12.69
C SER A 188 30.41 13.75 11.22
N PHE A 189 30.56 12.50 10.74
CA PHE A 189 30.14 12.13 9.40
C PHE A 189 28.61 11.99 9.33
N GLU A 190 27.93 13.13 9.27
CA GLU A 190 26.58 13.20 8.74
C GLU A 190 26.67 12.87 7.24
N ALA A 191 26.15 11.70 6.84
CA ALA A 191 26.01 11.39 5.43
C ALA A 191 25.18 12.49 4.76
N PRO A 192 25.64 13.09 3.64
CA PRO A 192 24.95 14.21 3.01
C PRO A 192 23.52 13.79 2.69
N ASN A 193 22.57 14.49 3.32
CA ASN A 193 21.14 14.19 3.40
C ASN A 193 20.60 13.34 2.23
N LEU A 194 20.46 12.03 2.44
CA LEU A 194 19.65 11.15 1.59
C LEU A 194 18.15 11.36 1.92
N ASN A 195 17.71 12.61 1.91
CA ASN A 195 16.36 13.00 2.29
C ASN A 195 15.37 12.62 1.20
N ASN A 196 14.76 11.44 1.37
CA ASN A 196 13.49 11.04 0.76
C ASN A 196 13.34 11.37 -0.74
N GLU A 197 14.19 10.81 -1.59
CA GLU A 197 13.65 10.17 -2.80
C GLU A 197 13.27 8.72 -2.44
N VAL A 198 12.31 8.60 -1.52
CA VAL A 198 11.41 7.45 -1.59
C VAL A 198 10.58 7.72 -2.84
N ILE A 199 10.94 7.06 -3.93
CA ILE A 199 10.07 6.93 -5.10
C ILE A 199 8.75 6.41 -4.55
N GLU A 200 7.69 7.23 -4.56
CA GLU A 200 6.36 6.72 -4.23
C GLU A 200 6.02 5.68 -5.29
N ASP A 201 5.56 4.48 -4.91
CA ASP A 201 5.25 3.39 -5.86
C ASP A 201 4.21 3.81 -6.92
N ASP A 202 3.51 4.92 -6.70
CA ASP A 202 2.57 5.57 -7.62
C ASP A 202 3.27 6.19 -8.87
N ASP A 203 4.55 6.59 -8.82
CA ASP A 203 5.29 7.20 -9.95
C ASP A 203 5.74 6.18 -11.03
N LEU A 204 5.63 4.89 -10.74
CA LEU A 204 6.02 3.82 -11.67
C LEU A 204 5.05 3.66 -12.86
N GLY A 205 3.89 4.32 -12.82
CA GLY A 205 2.90 4.33 -13.91
C GLY A 205 3.37 5.03 -15.18
N ASP A 206 4.12 6.13 -15.06
CA ASP A 206 4.46 6.98 -16.23
C ASP A 206 5.66 6.47 -17.03
N LEU A 207 6.57 5.71 -16.41
CA LEU A 207 7.69 5.06 -17.11
C LEU A 207 7.27 3.93 -18.06
N ILE A 208 6.03 3.45 -17.95
CA ILE A 208 5.48 2.43 -18.85
C ILE A 208 5.04 3.07 -20.19
N ASN A 209 4.49 4.29 -20.14
CA ASN A 209 3.99 5.01 -21.32
C ASN A 209 5.12 5.53 -22.25
N GLU A 210 6.32 5.80 -21.71
CA GLU A 210 7.50 6.11 -22.53
C GLU A 210 7.96 4.91 -23.39
N ARG A 211 7.82 3.67 -22.90
CA ARG A 211 8.30 2.47 -23.62
C ARG A 211 7.47 2.18 -24.87
N ASP A 212 6.16 2.43 -24.84
CA ASP A 212 5.29 2.27 -26.01
C ASP A 212 5.41 3.42 -27.02
N SER A 213 5.92 4.58 -26.60
CA SER A 213 6.24 5.69 -27.51
C SER A 213 7.45 5.36 -28.39
N ARG A 214 8.52 4.79 -27.81
CA ARG A 214 9.74 4.42 -28.56
C ARG A 214 9.53 3.27 -29.54
N LYS A 215 8.55 2.39 -29.31
CA LYS A 215 8.19 1.28 -30.22
C LYS A 215 7.52 1.70 -31.55
N ARG A 216 7.01 2.93 -31.69
CA ARG A 216 6.38 3.38 -32.95
C ARG A 216 7.37 3.95 -33.98
N ASN A 217 8.52 4.49 -33.54
CA ASN A 217 9.46 5.13 -34.46
C ASN A 217 10.39 4.13 -35.19
N ASN A 218 10.69 2.97 -34.60
CA ASN A 218 11.51 1.93 -35.23
C ASN A 218 10.76 1.02 -36.24
N ARG A 219 9.59 1.44 -36.74
CA ARG A 219 8.86 0.77 -37.84
C ARG A 219 8.75 1.63 -39.12
N ARG A 220 9.56 2.68 -39.24
CA ARG A 220 9.60 3.56 -40.43
C ARG A 220 10.92 3.53 -41.21
N PHE A 221 11.77 2.55 -40.93
CA PHE A 221 13.09 2.44 -41.54
C PHE A 221 13.48 0.98 -41.81
N ASP A 222 12.61 0.25 -42.51
CA ASP A 222 12.94 -0.96 -43.27
C ASP A 222 11.73 -1.31 -44.16
N GLU A 223 11.71 -0.75 -45.38
CA GLU A 223 11.10 -1.30 -46.61
C GLU A 223 11.11 -0.22 -47.71
N SER A 224 12.27 -0.03 -48.34
CA SER A 224 12.39 0.70 -49.60
C SER A 224 13.14 -0.15 -50.62
N ASN A 225 12.46 -0.51 -51.71
CA ASN A 225 12.87 -1.38 -52.83
C ASN A 225 12.97 -2.88 -52.44
N ILE A 226 12.28 -3.80 -53.12
CA ILE A 226 12.40 -4.06 -54.57
C ILE A 226 11.07 -4.55 -55.24
N ASN A 227 10.70 -3.86 -56.32
CA ASN A 227 9.99 -4.28 -57.56
C ASN A 227 8.62 -4.99 -57.56
N ASN A 228 7.62 -4.23 -58.05
CA ASN A 228 6.87 -4.43 -59.31
C ASN A 228 6.27 -5.83 -59.64
N ASN A 229 4.92 -5.94 -59.63
CA ASN A 229 4.10 -5.80 -60.87
C ASN A 229 2.59 -6.05 -60.66
N ASN A 230 1.78 -5.12 -61.17
CA ASN A 230 0.50 -5.28 -61.88
C ASN A 230 -0.81 -5.86 -61.25
N GLU A 231 -1.89 -5.14 -61.60
CA GLU A 231 -3.26 -5.61 -61.91
C GLU A 231 -4.36 -5.86 -60.83
N THR A 232 -5.04 -4.76 -60.50
CA THR A 232 -6.51 -4.53 -60.62
C THR A 232 -7.61 -5.42 -59.97
N LYS A 233 -8.67 -4.71 -59.54
CA LYS A 233 -10.11 -5.08 -59.42
C LYS A 233 -10.66 -5.68 -58.10
N ARG A 234 -11.39 -4.81 -57.40
CA ARG A 234 -12.83 -4.90 -57.01
C ARG A 234 -13.34 -6.10 -56.18
N ASN A 235 -13.99 -5.67 -55.08
CA ASN A 235 -15.36 -6.03 -54.63
C ASN A 235 -15.63 -7.25 -53.72
N LYS A 236 -16.27 -6.88 -52.59
CA LYS A 236 -17.44 -7.51 -51.94
C LYS A 236 -17.25 -8.87 -51.23
N TYR A 237 -18.00 -9.00 -50.12
CA TYR A 237 -18.76 -10.13 -49.54
C TYR A 237 -18.82 -9.85 -48.02
N SER A 238 -19.95 -9.43 -47.45
CA SER A 238 -21.22 -10.15 -47.23
C SER A 238 -21.11 -11.26 -46.19
N SER A 239 -21.78 -11.06 -45.05
CA SER A 239 -21.98 -12.05 -43.99
C SER A 239 -22.90 -13.19 -44.44
N PRO A 240 -22.88 -14.32 -43.73
CA PRO A 240 -24.05 -15.18 -43.53
C PRO A 240 -24.47 -15.26 -42.04
N VAL A 241 -25.72 -15.70 -41.82
CA VAL A 241 -26.42 -15.81 -40.53
C VAL A 241 -26.85 -17.27 -40.31
N SER A 242 -27.24 -17.63 -39.08
CA SER A 242 -27.87 -18.89 -38.60
C SER A 242 -26.91 -20.04 -38.23
N GLY A 243 -27.22 -20.87 -37.22
CA GLY A 243 -28.42 -20.91 -36.37
C GLY A 243 -28.28 -21.78 -35.11
N PHE A 244 -29.33 -21.78 -34.28
CA PHE A 244 -29.46 -22.51 -33.00
C PHE A 244 -29.53 -24.04 -33.16
N TYR A 245 -29.14 -24.78 -32.10
CA TYR A 245 -29.88 -25.95 -31.59
C TYR A 245 -29.54 -26.21 -30.11
N ASP A 246 -30.57 -26.34 -29.27
CA ASP A 246 -30.50 -26.93 -27.93
C ASP A 246 -30.54 -28.47 -28.01
N HIS A 247 -30.07 -29.18 -26.97
CA HIS A 247 -30.57 -30.51 -26.64
C HIS A 247 -30.27 -30.95 -25.19
N ASP A 248 -31.32 -31.05 -24.37
CA ASP A 248 -31.35 -31.78 -23.09
C ASP A 248 -31.87 -33.22 -23.27
N ILE A 249 -31.25 -34.19 -22.58
CA ILE A 249 -31.58 -35.63 -22.43
C ILE A 249 -30.92 -36.08 -21.11
N ASN A 250 -31.50 -36.79 -20.12
CA ASN A 250 -32.80 -37.47 -19.87
C ASN A 250 -33.14 -37.29 -18.36
N GLY A 251 -34.30 -37.70 -17.80
CA GLY A 251 -35.44 -38.44 -18.36
C GLY A 251 -35.59 -39.87 -17.78
N TYR A 252 -36.12 -40.01 -16.55
CA TYR A 252 -36.96 -41.12 -16.03
C TYR A 252 -37.57 -40.73 -14.67
#